data_AF-A0A176RZC4-F1
#
_entry.id   AF-A0A176RZC4-F1
#
_cell.length_a   1.000
_cell.length_b   1.000
_cell.length_c   1.000
_cell.angle_alpha   90.00
_cell.angle_beta   90.00
_cell.angle_gamma   90.00
#
_symmetry.space_group_name_H-M   'P 1'
#
loop_
_entity.id
_entity.type
_entity.pdbx_description
1 polymer ?
#
loop_
_entity_poly.entity_id
_entity_poly.type
_entity_poly.pdbx_seq_one_letter_code
_entity_poly.pdbx_strand_id
1 'polypeptide(L)'
;MDGPTGTFIAYATAAGEVADDGKGRNSPFTKNLLWALETIPHLMVGELFKKVAQKMIEEQVSGEKSQIPWRHSSIIGDFCFAACPGVDVSQQLRECKKHFQANRLTTGKGGTAFVCYRDVLTKDPNNVEAKAGLKEIEDRYVAWINRALKRGQRYKAKRYLPRLCKVNPKSPNLTEIKAQLGTSCPQLTRTATIG
;
A
#
# COMPACT_ATOMS: atom_id res chain seq x y z
N MET A 1 13.81 10.59 -24.06
CA MET A 1 13.01 9.36 -23.95
C MET A 1 11.75 9.72 -23.22
N ASP A 2 10.61 9.58 -23.88
CA ASP A 2 9.31 9.84 -23.27
C ASP A 2 8.68 8.49 -22.91
N GLY A 3 8.37 8.31 -21.62
CA GLY A 3 7.69 7.11 -21.14
C GLY A 3 6.17 7.19 -21.38
N PRO A 4 5.44 6.05 -21.41
CA PRO A 4 3.98 6.07 -21.47
C PRO A 4 3.40 6.89 -20.32
N THR A 5 2.18 7.45 -20.48
CA THR A 5 1.50 8.24 -19.43
C THR A 5 1.51 7.52 -18.08
N GLY A 6 1.81 8.24 -17.00
CA GLY A 6 1.94 7.66 -15.66
C GLY A 6 3.35 7.17 -15.30
N THR A 7 4.37 7.49 -16.08
CA THR A 7 5.75 7.04 -15.85
C THR A 7 6.57 8.10 -15.15
N PHE A 8 7.42 7.68 -14.20
CA PHE A 8 8.51 8.51 -13.67
C PHE A 8 9.83 7.78 -13.88
N ILE A 9 10.73 8.38 -14.63
CA ILE A 9 12.06 7.85 -14.92
C ILE A 9 13.08 8.72 -14.17
N ALA A 10 13.89 8.11 -13.32
CA ALA A 10 14.97 8.76 -12.61
C ALA A 10 16.30 8.14 -12.98
N TYR A 11 17.24 8.97 -13.39
CA TYR A 11 18.60 8.59 -13.79
C TYR A 11 19.58 9.06 -12.72
N ALA A 12 20.58 8.21 -12.44
CA ALA A 12 21.61 8.53 -11.44
C ALA A 12 22.47 9.74 -11.84
N THR A 13 22.59 10.02 -13.14
CA THR A 13 23.42 11.09 -13.70
C THR A 13 22.77 11.70 -14.95
N ALA A 14 23.38 12.75 -15.47
CA ALA A 14 22.97 13.45 -16.69
C ALA A 14 23.27 12.63 -17.95
N ALA A 15 22.63 12.98 -19.07
CA ALA A 15 22.91 12.32 -20.35
C ALA A 15 24.37 12.55 -20.78
N GLY A 16 25.04 11.47 -21.20
CA GLY A 16 26.45 11.51 -21.62
C GLY A 16 27.46 11.51 -20.47
N GLU A 17 27.00 11.47 -19.22
CA GLU A 17 27.85 11.43 -18.04
C GLU A 17 27.94 10.02 -17.44
N VAL A 18 29.00 9.77 -16.67
CA VAL A 18 29.19 8.52 -15.93
C VAL A 18 28.45 8.59 -14.59
N ALA A 19 27.82 7.49 -14.20
CA ALA A 19 27.29 7.31 -12.86
C ALA A 19 28.33 6.59 -12.00
N ASP A 20 28.73 7.20 -10.89
CA ASP A 20 29.66 6.63 -9.94
C ASP A 20 29.01 5.52 -9.11
N ASP A 21 29.76 4.44 -8.87
CA ASP A 21 29.40 3.36 -7.96
C ASP A 21 29.59 3.76 -6.49
N GLY A 22 30.36 4.83 -6.24
CA GLY A 22 30.66 5.34 -4.92
C GLY A 22 31.66 4.47 -4.16
N LYS A 23 31.98 4.89 -2.93
CA LYS A 23 33.00 4.23 -2.08
C LYS A 23 32.41 3.26 -1.04
N GLY A 24 31.09 3.11 -1.00
CA GLY A 24 30.36 2.38 0.04
C GLY A 24 29.45 1.28 -0.50
N ARG A 25 28.45 0.87 0.29
CA ARG A 25 27.51 -0.21 -0.09
C ARG A 25 26.64 0.16 -1.31
N ASN A 26 26.29 1.43 -1.46
CA ASN A 26 25.38 1.92 -2.50
C ASN A 26 26.03 3.09 -3.24
N SER A 27 25.71 3.22 -4.53
CA SER A 27 26.04 4.41 -5.33
C SER A 27 25.50 5.70 -4.70
N PRO A 28 26.07 6.88 -5.03
CA PRO A 28 25.60 8.15 -4.49
C PRO A 28 24.11 8.37 -4.70
N PHE A 29 23.58 7.97 -5.86
CA PHE A 29 22.15 8.06 -6.15
C PHE A 29 21.32 7.14 -5.25
N THR A 30 21.64 5.85 -5.18
CA THR A 30 20.87 4.88 -4.38
C THR A 30 20.96 5.17 -2.89
N LYS A 31 22.14 5.56 -2.39
CA LYS A 31 22.34 5.99 -1.00
C LYS A 31 21.37 7.13 -0.64
N ASN A 32 21.32 8.16 -1.47
CA ASN A 32 20.50 9.35 -1.22
C ASN A 32 19.00 9.10 -1.46
N LEU A 33 18.64 8.22 -2.38
CA LEU A 33 17.26 7.77 -2.57
C LEU A 33 16.74 7.03 -1.32
N LEU A 34 17.51 6.09 -0.78
CA LEU A 34 17.13 5.36 0.44
C LEU A 34 16.95 6.31 1.62
N TRP A 35 17.90 7.22 1.82
CA TRP A 35 17.78 8.26 2.85
C TRP A 35 16.49 9.07 2.70
N ALA A 36 16.14 9.54 1.50
CA ALA A 36 14.94 10.34 1.29
C ALA A 36 13.66 9.55 1.57
N LEU A 37 13.60 8.28 1.14
CA LEU A 37 12.46 7.39 1.38
C LEU A 37 12.25 7.08 2.87
N GLU A 38 13.34 6.98 3.64
CA GLU A 38 13.29 6.67 5.07
C GLU A 38 13.01 7.91 5.94
N THR A 39 13.55 9.07 5.56
CA THR A 39 13.60 10.24 6.45
C THR A 39 12.61 11.34 6.10
N ILE A 40 12.12 11.40 4.86
CA ILE A 40 11.22 12.47 4.39
C ILE A 40 9.92 11.87 3.85
N PRO A 41 9.06 11.35 4.73
CA PRO A 41 7.78 10.81 4.31
C PRO A 41 6.90 11.92 3.75
N HIS A 42 5.85 11.50 3.05
CA HIS A 42 4.78 12.37 2.56
C HIS A 42 5.14 13.33 1.44
N LEU A 43 6.37 13.35 0.92
CA LEU A 43 6.65 14.16 -0.26
C LEU A 43 6.06 13.56 -1.53
N MET A 44 5.55 14.44 -2.38
CA MET A 44 5.31 14.12 -3.78
C MET A 44 6.62 13.65 -4.42
N VAL A 45 6.57 12.65 -5.31
CA VAL A 45 7.76 12.07 -5.95
C VAL A 45 8.63 13.13 -6.60
N GLY A 46 8.03 14.17 -7.17
CA GLY A 46 8.77 15.29 -7.71
C GLY A 46 9.57 16.04 -6.64
N GLU A 47 8.99 16.33 -5.48
CA GLU A 47 9.73 17.00 -4.42
C GLU A 47 10.76 16.07 -3.76
N LEU A 48 10.43 14.78 -3.59
CA LEU A 48 11.37 13.79 -3.05
C LEU A 48 12.63 13.70 -3.90
N PHE A 49 12.51 13.60 -5.23
CA PHE A 49 13.70 13.54 -6.09
C PHE A 49 14.45 14.87 -6.20
N LYS A 50 13.81 16.02 -5.92
CA LYS A 50 14.55 17.28 -5.72
C LYS A 50 15.42 17.20 -4.46
N LYS A 51 14.89 16.63 -3.36
CA LYS A 51 15.68 16.41 -2.13
C LYS A 51 16.83 15.43 -2.33
N VAL A 52 16.62 14.35 -3.10
CA VAL A 52 17.69 13.44 -3.50
C VAL A 52 18.80 14.20 -4.23
N ALA A 53 18.45 14.99 -5.25
CA ALA A 53 19.42 15.78 -6.01
C ALA A 53 20.19 16.78 -5.13
N GLN A 54 19.47 17.52 -4.28
CA GLN A 54 20.07 18.47 -3.33
C GLN A 54 21.09 17.78 -2.42
N LYS A 55 20.67 16.69 -1.76
CA LYS A 55 21.55 15.95 -0.84
C LYS A 55 22.75 15.35 -1.55
N MET A 56 22.57 14.83 -2.77
CA MET A 56 23.66 14.27 -3.56
C MET A 56 24.70 15.33 -3.94
N ILE A 57 24.28 16.55 -4.24
CA ILE A 57 25.20 17.68 -4.52
C ILE A 57 25.92 18.13 -3.24
N GLU A 58 25.20 18.22 -2.11
CA GLU A 58 25.78 18.60 -0.81
C GLU A 58 26.87 17.64 -0.32
N GLU A 59 26.74 16.34 -0.61
CA GLU A 59 27.70 15.32 -0.18
C GLU A 59 28.92 15.18 -1.10
N GLN A 60 28.90 15.77 -2.29
CA GLN A 60 30.00 15.68 -3.25
C GLN A 60 31.10 16.70 -2.92
N VAL A 61 32.35 16.29 -3.13
CA VAL A 61 33.54 17.05 -2.71
C VAL A 61 33.75 18.25 -3.63
N SER A 62 34.05 19.40 -3.02
CA SER A 62 34.43 20.60 -3.78
C SER A 62 35.71 20.36 -4.56
N GLY A 63 35.67 20.55 -5.88
CA GLY A 63 36.82 20.41 -6.79
C GLY A 63 36.70 19.27 -7.82
N GLU A 64 35.72 18.37 -7.68
CA GLU A 64 35.39 17.35 -8.68
C GLU A 64 34.11 17.71 -9.45
N LYS A 65 33.94 17.17 -10.66
CA LYS A 65 32.71 17.37 -11.44
C LYS A 65 31.57 16.65 -10.73
N SER A 66 30.57 17.42 -10.29
CA SER A 66 29.44 16.83 -9.59
C SER A 66 28.57 15.97 -10.50
N GLN A 67 28.23 14.77 -10.03
CA GLN A 67 27.17 13.97 -10.61
C GLN A 67 25.81 14.63 -10.30
N ILE A 68 24.99 14.87 -11.33
CA ILE A 68 23.68 15.50 -11.19
C ILE A 68 22.61 14.52 -11.70
N PRO A 69 21.69 14.05 -10.85
CA PRO A 69 20.68 13.10 -11.28
C PRO A 69 19.63 13.80 -12.14
N TRP A 70 19.18 13.13 -13.19
CA TRP A 70 18.12 13.62 -14.08
C TRP A 70 16.83 12.86 -13.86
N ARG A 71 15.71 13.49 -14.20
CA ARG A 71 14.39 12.90 -14.03
C ARG A 71 13.42 13.37 -15.11
N HIS A 72 12.59 12.46 -15.56
CA HIS A 72 11.54 12.69 -16.54
C HIS A 72 10.23 12.11 -16.00
N SER A 73 9.11 12.81 -16.16
CA SER A 73 7.83 12.40 -15.57
C SER A 73 6.67 12.70 -16.50
N SER A 74 5.82 11.69 -16.72
CA SER A 74 4.51 11.76 -17.37
C SER A 74 3.37 11.41 -16.39
N ILE A 75 3.64 11.39 -15.08
CA ILE A 75 2.62 11.23 -14.03
C ILE A 75 1.64 12.40 -14.09
N ILE A 76 0.34 12.08 -14.11
CA ILE A 76 -0.76 13.03 -13.98
C ILE A 76 -1.30 12.90 -12.55
N GLY A 77 -1.37 14.02 -11.83
CA GLY A 77 -1.77 14.06 -10.43
C GLY A 77 -0.62 13.81 -9.45
N ASP A 78 -0.98 13.59 -8.19
CA ASP A 78 -0.01 13.44 -7.11
C ASP A 78 0.35 11.98 -6.88
N PHE A 79 1.65 11.70 -6.83
CA PHE A 79 2.18 10.43 -6.37
C PHE A 79 3.11 10.69 -5.19
N CYS A 80 2.92 9.93 -4.12
CA CYS A 80 3.77 9.94 -2.95
C CYS A 80 4.04 8.49 -2.54
N PHE A 81 5.24 8.20 -2.05
CA PHE A 81 5.57 6.85 -1.57
C PHE A 81 4.83 6.50 -0.27
N ALA A 82 4.53 7.54 0.54
CA ALA A 82 3.62 7.50 1.67
C ALA A 82 2.39 8.40 1.38
N ALA A 83 1.52 8.65 2.36
CA ALA A 83 0.39 9.59 2.19
C ALA A 83 0.86 10.97 1.72
N CYS A 84 0.24 11.57 0.70
CA CYS A 84 0.62 12.92 0.26
C CYS A 84 0.32 14.00 1.31
N PRO A 85 1.00 15.17 1.27
CA PRO A 85 0.72 16.27 2.20
C PRO A 85 -0.73 16.72 2.04
N GLY A 86 -1.40 16.98 3.17
CA GLY A 86 -2.82 17.36 3.16
C GLY A 86 -3.81 16.18 3.24
N VAL A 87 -3.34 14.93 3.13
CA VAL A 87 -4.17 13.74 3.41
C VAL A 87 -3.91 13.27 4.85
N ASP A 88 -4.51 13.94 5.83
CA ASP A 88 -4.45 13.46 7.22
C ASP A 88 -5.58 12.45 7.49
N VAL A 89 -5.19 11.17 7.49
CA VAL A 89 -6.07 10.04 7.84
C VAL A 89 -5.79 9.49 9.25
N SER A 90 -4.92 10.14 10.03
CA SER A 90 -4.40 9.60 11.29
C SER A 90 -5.50 9.39 12.33
N GLN A 91 -6.46 10.33 12.43
CA GLN A 91 -7.60 10.18 13.33
C GLN A 91 -8.53 9.05 12.90
N GLN A 92 -8.79 8.94 11.60
CA GLN A 92 -9.63 7.88 11.03
C GLN A 92 -8.98 6.50 11.25
N LEU A 93 -7.67 6.37 11.07
CA LEU A 93 -6.94 5.14 11.36
C LEU A 93 -7.05 4.72 12.83
N ARG A 94 -6.98 5.67 13.77
CA ARG A 94 -7.25 5.40 15.20
C ARG A 94 -8.67 4.87 15.43
N GLU A 95 -9.66 5.41 14.72
CA GLU A 95 -11.04 4.93 14.78
C GLU A 95 -11.18 3.52 14.18
N CYS A 96 -10.56 3.26 13.02
CA CYS A 96 -10.55 1.94 12.39
C CYS A 96 -9.99 0.87 13.35
N LYS A 97 -8.89 1.19 14.04
CA LYS A 97 -8.32 0.34 15.09
C LYS A 97 -9.28 0.10 16.25
N LYS A 98 -10.05 1.10 16.70
CA LYS A 98 -11.09 0.92 17.72
C LYS A 98 -12.19 -0.06 17.27
N HIS A 99 -12.66 0.02 16.03
CA HIS A 99 -13.61 -0.98 15.50
C HIS A 99 -13.00 -2.39 15.50
N PHE A 100 -11.73 -2.49 15.11
CA PHE A 100 -11.03 -3.76 15.02
C PHE A 100 -10.85 -4.42 16.40
N GLN A 101 -10.41 -3.64 17.40
CA GLN A 101 -10.26 -4.07 18.78
C GLN A 101 -11.60 -4.47 19.41
N ALA A 102 -12.69 -3.78 19.05
CA ALA A 102 -14.04 -4.15 19.45
C ALA A 102 -14.61 -5.38 18.72
N ASN A 103 -13.81 -6.11 17.94
CA ASN A 103 -14.23 -7.24 17.09
C ASN A 103 -15.36 -6.91 16.09
N ARG A 104 -15.58 -5.63 15.78
CA ARG A 104 -16.54 -5.17 14.76
C ARG A 104 -15.88 -5.21 13.38
N LEU A 105 -15.50 -6.39 12.91
CA LEU A 105 -14.66 -6.55 11.72
C LEU A 105 -15.42 -6.24 10.42
N THR A 106 -16.46 -7.01 10.10
CA THR A 106 -17.32 -6.80 8.90
C THR A 106 -18.80 -6.64 9.23
N THR A 107 -19.15 -6.77 10.52
CA THR A 107 -20.50 -6.65 11.06
C THR A 107 -20.44 -5.98 12.43
N GLY A 108 -21.42 -5.15 12.76
CA GLY A 108 -21.52 -4.48 14.06
C GLY A 108 -22.33 -3.19 13.95
N LYS A 109 -23.05 -2.81 15.01
CA LYS A 109 -23.74 -1.51 15.07
C LYS A 109 -22.70 -0.38 15.20
N GLY A 110 -22.97 0.75 14.54
CA GLY A 110 -22.12 1.95 14.60
C GLY A 110 -20.78 1.81 13.87
N GLY A 111 -20.72 1.09 12.75
CA GLY A 111 -19.52 1.00 11.90
C GLY A 111 -18.65 -0.25 12.13
N THR A 112 -17.77 -0.53 11.16
CA THR A 112 -16.90 -1.71 11.15
C THR A 112 -15.49 -1.35 10.71
N ALA A 113 -14.50 -2.13 11.17
CA ALA A 113 -13.10 -1.94 10.81
C ALA A 113 -12.88 -2.07 9.30
N PHE A 114 -13.56 -3.03 8.66
CA PHE A 114 -13.48 -3.23 7.21
C PHE A 114 -13.90 -1.99 6.43
N VAL A 115 -15.07 -1.42 6.76
CA VAL A 115 -15.57 -0.20 6.10
C VAL A 115 -14.61 0.97 6.37
N CYS A 116 -14.21 1.16 7.62
CA CYS A 116 -13.32 2.27 7.99
C CYS A 116 -11.98 2.24 7.23
N TYR A 117 -11.30 1.09 7.16
CA TYR A 117 -10.06 0.97 6.40
C TYR A 117 -10.27 1.13 4.90
N ARG A 118 -11.40 0.66 4.34
CA ARG A 118 -11.75 0.92 2.95
C ARG A 118 -11.94 2.40 2.66
N ASP A 119 -12.54 3.15 3.58
CA ASP A 119 -12.74 4.59 3.45
C ASP A 119 -11.41 5.35 3.52
N VAL A 120 -10.45 4.89 4.34
CA VAL A 120 -9.08 5.43 4.31
C VAL A 120 -8.45 5.22 2.94
N LEU A 121 -8.59 4.03 2.34
CA LEU A 121 -8.03 3.73 1.02
C LEU A 121 -8.72 4.47 -0.14
N THR A 122 -9.92 5.02 0.07
CA THR A 122 -10.54 5.94 -0.90
C THR A 122 -9.83 7.30 -0.92
N LYS A 123 -9.26 7.73 0.22
CA LYS A 123 -8.56 9.01 0.38
C LYS A 123 -7.05 8.89 0.12
N ASP A 124 -6.46 7.81 0.64
CA ASP A 124 -5.05 7.45 0.49
C ASP A 124 -4.96 5.99 0.01
N PRO A 125 -5.04 5.74 -1.32
CA PRO A 125 -4.97 4.40 -1.88
C PRO A 125 -3.69 3.63 -1.55
N ASN A 126 -2.63 4.32 -1.12
CA ASN A 126 -1.34 3.74 -0.78
C ASN A 126 -1.10 3.60 0.71
N ASN A 127 -2.08 3.92 1.55
CA ASN A 127 -1.95 3.85 3.00
C ASN A 127 -1.57 2.44 3.49
N VAL A 128 -0.33 2.30 3.96
CA VAL A 128 0.21 1.01 4.42
C VAL A 128 -0.57 0.47 5.61
N GLU A 129 -0.96 1.34 6.55
CA GLU A 129 -1.69 0.95 7.76
C GLU A 129 -3.09 0.42 7.44
N ALA A 130 -3.83 1.07 6.55
CA ALA A 130 -5.15 0.59 6.15
C ALA A 130 -5.09 -0.73 5.35
N LYS A 131 -4.10 -0.88 4.45
CA LYS A 131 -3.85 -2.15 3.75
C LYS A 131 -3.53 -3.28 4.73
N ALA A 132 -2.66 -3.01 5.72
CA ALA A 132 -2.32 -3.96 6.78
C ALA A 132 -3.55 -4.33 7.63
N GLY A 133 -4.36 -3.34 8.02
CA GLY A 133 -5.59 -3.57 8.77
C GLY A 133 -6.60 -4.46 8.05
N LEU A 134 -6.79 -4.29 6.74
CA LEU A 134 -7.62 -5.19 5.93
C LEU A 134 -7.05 -6.62 5.85
N LYS A 135 -5.73 -6.75 5.73
CA LYS A 135 -5.03 -8.04 5.74
C LYS A 135 -5.19 -8.76 7.08
N GLU A 136 -5.12 -8.05 8.20
CA GLU A 136 -5.37 -8.65 9.53
C GLU A 136 -6.82 -9.14 9.69
N ILE A 137 -7.80 -8.42 9.12
CA ILE A 137 -9.20 -8.88 9.10
C ILE A 137 -9.32 -10.17 8.28
N GLU A 138 -8.68 -10.22 7.11
CA GLU A 138 -8.62 -11.43 6.27
C GLU A 138 -8.05 -12.62 7.06
N ASP A 139 -6.87 -12.43 7.65
CA ASP A 139 -6.15 -13.47 8.40
C ASP A 139 -6.97 -13.99 9.58
N ARG A 140 -7.69 -13.10 10.27
CA ARG A 140 -8.57 -13.50 11.37
C ARG A 140 -9.72 -14.40 10.90
N TYR A 141 -10.34 -14.10 9.77
CA TYR A 141 -11.38 -14.98 9.22
C TYR A 141 -10.82 -16.32 8.74
N VAL A 142 -9.66 -16.32 8.06
CA VAL A 142 -8.97 -17.54 7.65
C VAL A 142 -8.68 -18.42 8.88
N ALA A 143 -8.11 -17.84 9.94
CA ALA A 143 -7.80 -18.57 11.17
C ALA A 143 -9.05 -19.16 11.85
N TRP A 144 -10.16 -18.42 11.89
CA TRP A 144 -11.43 -18.92 12.44
C TRP A 144 -12.04 -20.04 11.61
N ILE A 145 -11.99 -19.94 10.28
CA ILE A 145 -12.46 -20.98 9.36
C ILE A 145 -11.64 -22.26 9.57
N ASN A 146 -10.31 -22.16 9.51
CA ASN A 146 -9.42 -23.32 9.65
C ASN A 146 -9.57 -23.99 11.02
N ARG A 147 -9.69 -23.19 12.09
CA ARG A 147 -9.95 -23.71 13.44
C ARG A 147 -11.32 -24.40 13.54
N ALA A 148 -12.35 -23.85 12.91
CA ALA A 148 -13.67 -24.47 12.89
C ALA A 148 -13.66 -25.79 12.10
N LEU A 149 -12.98 -25.83 10.95
CA LEU A 149 -12.81 -27.04 10.13
C LEU A 149 -12.07 -28.14 10.89
N LYS A 150 -10.94 -27.83 11.54
CA LYS A 150 -10.17 -28.77 12.36
C LYS A 150 -11.00 -29.38 13.51
N ARG A 151 -11.98 -28.63 14.03
CA ARG A 151 -12.87 -29.07 15.12
C ARG A 151 -14.16 -29.74 14.63
N GLY A 152 -14.30 -30.01 13.33
CA GLY A 152 -15.53 -30.55 12.74
C GLY A 152 -16.71 -29.56 12.72
N GLN A 153 -16.50 -28.28 13.10
CA GLN A 153 -17.53 -27.25 13.19
C GLN A 153 -17.81 -26.60 11.83
N ARG A 154 -18.13 -27.42 10.81
CA ARG A 154 -18.35 -26.98 9.41
C ARG A 154 -19.38 -25.86 9.29
N TYR A 155 -20.43 -25.87 10.11
CA TYR A 155 -21.44 -24.80 10.12
C TYR A 155 -20.84 -23.42 10.46
N LYS A 156 -19.94 -23.33 11.47
CA LYS A 156 -19.28 -22.06 11.81
C LYS A 156 -18.36 -21.59 10.68
N ALA A 157 -17.60 -22.50 10.08
CA ALA A 157 -16.76 -22.20 8.93
C ALA A 157 -17.58 -21.63 7.75
N LYS A 158 -18.73 -22.24 7.42
CA LYS A 158 -19.67 -21.71 6.40
C LYS A 158 -20.20 -20.31 6.74
N ARG A 159 -20.40 -19.97 8.02
CA ARG A 159 -20.82 -18.61 8.41
C ARG A 159 -19.70 -17.57 8.28
N TYR A 160 -18.43 -17.96 8.45
CA TYR A 160 -17.31 -17.05 8.29
C TYR A 160 -16.92 -16.82 6.83
N LEU A 161 -17.10 -17.82 5.95
CA LEU A 161 -16.71 -17.73 4.54
C LEU A 161 -17.25 -16.47 3.81
N PRO A 162 -18.56 -16.12 3.87
CA PRO A 162 -19.06 -14.90 3.26
C PRO A 162 -18.34 -13.61 3.70
N ARG A 163 -17.87 -13.57 4.96
CA ARG A 163 -17.16 -12.41 5.52
C ARG A 163 -15.74 -12.33 4.96
N LEU A 164 -15.05 -13.46 4.84
CA LEU A 164 -13.76 -13.54 4.15
C LEU A 164 -13.90 -13.09 2.69
N CYS A 165 -14.92 -13.59 1.97
CA CYS A 165 -15.20 -13.21 0.59
C CYS A 165 -15.48 -11.70 0.45
N LYS A 166 -16.18 -11.09 1.41
CA LYS A 166 -16.42 -9.63 1.44
C LYS A 166 -15.12 -8.84 1.62
N VAL A 167 -14.21 -9.33 2.46
CA VAL A 167 -12.95 -8.65 2.78
C VAL A 167 -11.97 -8.74 1.61
N ASN A 168 -11.77 -9.95 1.09
CA ASN A 168 -10.88 -10.19 -0.04
C ASN A 168 -11.40 -11.34 -0.90
N PRO A 169 -12.15 -11.06 -1.99
CA PRO A 169 -12.66 -12.09 -2.89
C PRO A 169 -11.56 -12.81 -3.69
N LYS A 170 -10.33 -12.27 -3.70
CA LYS A 170 -9.13 -12.83 -4.34
C LYS A 170 -8.14 -13.41 -3.33
N SER A 171 -8.55 -13.64 -2.09
CA SER A 171 -7.68 -14.23 -1.07
C SER A 171 -7.14 -15.59 -1.56
N PRO A 172 -5.83 -15.85 -1.42
CA PRO A 172 -5.24 -17.13 -1.84
C PRO A 172 -5.79 -18.32 -1.06
N ASN A 173 -6.33 -18.09 0.15
CA ASN A 173 -6.90 -19.13 1.01
C ASN A 173 -8.29 -19.60 0.55
N LEU A 174 -8.96 -18.86 -0.34
CA LEU A 174 -10.33 -19.17 -0.72
C LEU A 174 -10.45 -20.47 -1.52
N THR A 175 -9.45 -20.83 -2.31
CA THR A 175 -9.50 -22.05 -3.14
C THR A 175 -9.66 -23.29 -2.28
N GLU A 176 -8.76 -23.46 -1.30
CA GLU A 176 -8.79 -24.62 -0.41
C GLU A 176 -10.03 -24.60 0.51
N ILE A 177 -10.34 -23.45 1.12
CA ILE A 177 -11.49 -23.31 2.02
C ILE A 177 -12.80 -23.65 1.29
N LYS A 178 -13.00 -23.18 0.06
CA LYS A 178 -14.21 -23.47 -0.74
C LYS A 178 -14.31 -24.96 -1.05
N ALA A 179 -13.21 -25.59 -1.44
CA ALA A 179 -13.15 -27.03 -1.70
C ALA A 179 -13.51 -27.85 -0.44
N GLN A 180 -12.90 -27.52 0.70
CA GLN A 180 -13.18 -28.21 1.95
C GLN A 180 -14.64 -28.05 2.41
N LEU A 181 -15.30 -26.93 2.10
CA LEU A 181 -16.67 -26.64 2.52
C LEU A 181 -17.75 -27.07 1.51
N GLY A 182 -17.37 -27.33 0.26
CA GLY A 182 -18.30 -27.58 -0.84
C GLY A 182 -19.21 -26.39 -1.15
N THR A 183 -18.69 -25.16 -0.98
CA THR A 183 -19.47 -23.91 -1.15
C THR A 183 -18.65 -22.82 -1.82
N SER A 184 -19.29 -22.00 -2.65
CA SER A 184 -18.68 -20.82 -3.27
C SER A 184 -18.83 -19.56 -2.41
N CYS A 185 -18.09 -18.50 -2.76
CA CYS A 185 -18.40 -17.17 -2.24
C CYS A 185 -19.78 -16.73 -2.76
N PRO A 186 -20.61 -16.05 -1.95
CA PRO A 186 -21.79 -15.39 -2.47
C PRO A 186 -21.38 -14.47 -3.62
N GLN A 187 -22.08 -14.54 -4.74
CA GLN A 187 -21.90 -13.58 -5.83
C GLN A 187 -22.23 -12.20 -5.25
N LEU A 188 -21.31 -11.24 -5.37
CA LEU A 188 -21.63 -9.84 -5.12
C LEU A 188 -22.62 -9.45 -6.22
N THR A 189 -23.91 -9.52 -5.93
CA THR A 189 -24.93 -9.04 -6.85
C THR A 189 -24.63 -7.57 -7.11
N ARG A 190 -24.20 -7.23 -8.35
CA ARG A 190 -24.25 -5.85 -8.85
C ARG A 190 -25.71 -5.45 -8.75
N THR A 191 -26.07 -4.65 -7.74
CA THR A 191 -27.33 -3.93 -7.78
C THR A 191 -27.28 -3.07 -9.05
N ALA A 192 -28.13 -3.40 -10.01
CA ALA A 192 -28.33 -2.60 -11.20
C ALA A 192 -28.77 -1.21 -10.76
N THR A 193 -27.99 -0.20 -11.11
CA THR A 193 -28.43 1.19 -11.12
C THR A 193 -29.55 1.27 -12.14
N ILE A 194 -30.77 1.47 -11.66
CA ILE A 194 -31.93 1.84 -12.47
C ILE A 194 -31.71 3.29 -12.87
N GLY A 195 -31.80 3.59 -14.17
CA GLY A 195 -31.70 4.94 -14.73
C GLY A 195 -32.93 5.79 -14.48
#